data_AF-A0A2U1DIJ4-F1
#
_entry.id   AF-A0A2U1DIJ4-F1
#
_cell.length_a   1.000
_cell.length_b   1.000
_cell.length_c   1.000
_cell.angle_alpha   90.00
_cell.angle_beta   90.00
_cell.angle_gamma   90.00
#
_symmetry.space_group_name_H-M   'P 1'
#
loop_
_entity.id
_entity.type
_entity.pdbx_description
1 polymer ?
#
loop_
_entity_poly.entity_id
_entity_poly.type
_entity_poly.pdbx_seq_one_letter_code
_entity_poly.pdbx_strand_id
1 'polypeptide(L)'
;MNFRIAAISLILAFGASAQAHDFGPDIARYQNLAATKKLDSNEAIQARLALERAQGQMDQADIKMLLRIRSLTNNGLRELGEQPAFLSSEYKRLEAALANPKTNDPAKLAKAREIFAQLSHEKPVYEALEAEAVENMKQAIKLIEAAPVK
;
A
#
# COMPACT_ATOMS: atom_id res chain seq x y z
N MET A 1 -29.12 -27.29 33.53
CA MET A 1 -27.82 -27.88 33.19
C MET A 1 -27.88 -28.33 31.74
N ASN A 2 -27.07 -27.92 30.77
CA ASN A 2 -25.85 -27.13 30.75
C ASN A 2 -25.77 -26.42 29.39
N PHE A 3 -25.49 -25.12 29.44
CA PHE A 3 -25.07 -24.32 28.29
C PHE A 3 -23.75 -24.86 27.74
N ARG A 4 -23.66 -25.06 26.43
CA ARG A 4 -22.38 -24.99 25.71
C ARG A 4 -22.55 -24.20 24.43
N ILE A 5 -22.16 -22.93 24.56
CA ILE A 5 -21.84 -21.99 23.51
C ILE A 5 -20.59 -22.48 22.78
N ALA A 6 -20.62 -22.47 21.46
CA ALA A 6 -19.43 -22.30 20.63
C ALA A 6 -19.85 -21.50 19.39
N ALA A 7 -20.00 -20.20 19.60
CA ALA A 7 -19.77 -19.23 18.54
C ALA A 7 -18.31 -19.32 18.11
N ILE A 8 -18.02 -19.06 16.83
CA ILE A 8 -17.10 -18.00 16.36
C ILE A 8 -17.11 -18.04 14.82
N SER A 9 -17.89 -17.11 14.28
CA SER A 9 -17.61 -16.26 13.12
C SER A 9 -16.43 -16.65 12.23
N LEU A 10 -16.71 -17.33 11.12
CA LEU A 10 -15.84 -17.35 9.95
C LEU A 10 -16.08 -16.06 9.13
N ILE A 11 -15.76 -14.89 9.71
CA ILE A 11 -15.54 -13.68 8.91
C ILE A 11 -14.05 -13.64 8.63
N LEU A 12 -13.62 -14.44 7.64
CA LEU A 12 -12.36 -14.17 6.98
C LEU A 12 -12.59 -12.93 6.14
N ALA A 13 -12.24 -11.80 6.75
CA ALA A 13 -12.04 -10.54 6.09
C ALA A 13 -11.26 -10.79 4.79
N PHE A 14 -11.91 -10.52 3.66
CA PHE A 14 -11.25 -10.15 2.43
C PHE A 14 -10.50 -8.85 2.72
N GLY A 15 -9.35 -8.97 3.38
CA GLY A 15 -8.34 -7.93 3.34
C GLY A 15 -7.89 -7.88 1.91
N ALA A 16 -8.48 -6.96 1.13
CA ALA A 16 -8.04 -6.63 -0.20
C ALA A 16 -6.52 -6.52 -0.14
N SER A 17 -5.86 -7.43 -0.84
CA SER A 17 -4.44 -7.37 -1.07
C SER A 17 -4.15 -5.95 -1.57
N ALA A 18 -3.39 -5.17 -0.81
CA ALA A 18 -2.86 -3.89 -1.27
C ALA A 18 -1.90 -4.20 -2.42
N GLN A 19 -2.47 -4.39 -3.61
CA GLN A 19 -1.71 -4.25 -4.84
C GLN A 19 -1.39 -2.76 -4.94
N ALA A 20 -0.12 -2.46 -5.19
CA ALA A 20 0.30 -1.09 -5.46
C ALA A 20 -0.65 -0.51 -6.52
N HIS A 21 -1.31 0.61 -6.21
CA HIS A 21 -2.30 1.22 -7.10
C HIS A 21 -1.60 1.64 -8.39
N ASP A 22 -2.12 1.19 -9.53
CA ASP A 22 -1.62 1.62 -10.83
C ASP A 22 -2.28 2.96 -11.20
N PHE A 23 -1.49 4.04 -11.13
CA PHE A 23 -1.95 5.39 -11.44
C PHE A 23 -1.94 5.69 -12.95
N GLY A 24 -1.38 4.83 -13.81
CA GLY A 24 -1.32 5.04 -15.25
C GLY A 24 -2.71 5.29 -15.89
N PRO A 25 -3.72 4.44 -15.62
CA PRO A 25 -5.09 4.64 -16.10
C PRO A 25 -5.72 5.95 -15.61
N ASP A 26 -5.49 6.32 -14.35
CA ASP A 26 -6.08 7.53 -13.75
C ASP A 26 -5.48 8.80 -14.34
N ILE A 27 -4.16 8.82 -14.57
CA ILE A 27 -3.47 9.93 -15.24
C ILE A 27 -3.97 10.07 -16.68
N ALA A 28 -4.11 8.97 -17.42
CA ALA A 28 -4.64 9.00 -18.79
C ALA A 28 -6.08 9.54 -18.81
N ARG A 29 -6.92 9.12 -17.86
CA ARG A 29 -8.28 9.65 -17.71
C ARG A 29 -8.28 11.15 -17.41
N TYR A 30 -7.44 11.62 -16.50
CA TYR A 30 -7.29 13.04 -16.20
C TYR A 30 -6.91 13.84 -17.45
N GLN A 31 -5.92 13.37 -18.21
CA GLN A 31 -5.45 14.04 -19.44
C GLN A 31 -6.55 14.13 -20.50
N ASN A 32 -7.30 13.04 -20.71
CA ASN A 32 -8.43 13.01 -21.64
C ASN A 32 -9.51 14.01 -21.24
N LEU A 33 -9.85 14.09 -19.95
CA LEU A 33 -10.81 15.06 -19.45
C LEU A 33 -10.30 16.48 -19.63
N ALA A 34 -9.07 16.77 -19.19
CA ALA A 34 -8.44 18.09 -19.29
C ALA A 34 -8.41 18.62 -20.73
N ALA A 35 -8.25 17.75 -21.73
CA ALA A 35 -8.28 18.14 -23.14
C ALA A 35 -9.60 18.82 -23.57
N THR A 36 -10.71 18.52 -22.89
CA THR A 36 -12.06 19.03 -23.20
C THR A 36 -12.50 20.21 -22.33
N LYS A 37 -11.69 20.62 -21.35
CA LYS A 37 -12.09 21.58 -20.30
C LYS A 37 -11.32 22.91 -20.36
N LYS A 38 -11.91 23.97 -19.80
CA LYS A 38 -11.27 25.27 -19.62
C LYS A 38 -10.26 25.21 -18.47
N LEU A 39 -8.98 25.17 -18.83
CA LEU A 39 -7.87 24.94 -17.89
C LEU A 39 -7.54 26.15 -17.00
N ASP A 40 -8.10 27.30 -17.33
CA ASP A 40 -8.04 28.55 -16.58
C ASP A 40 -9.14 28.68 -15.51
N SER A 41 -10.11 27.75 -15.49
CA SER A 41 -11.11 27.69 -14.43
C SER A 41 -10.51 27.33 -13.07
N ASN A 42 -11.10 27.86 -12.00
CA ASN A 42 -10.66 27.57 -10.63
C ASN A 42 -10.67 26.06 -10.35
N GLU A 43 -11.67 25.35 -10.87
CA GLU A 43 -11.82 23.90 -10.76
C GLU A 43 -10.67 23.16 -11.44
N ALA A 44 -10.29 23.56 -12.67
CA ALA A 44 -9.19 22.93 -13.39
C ALA A 44 -7.81 23.23 -12.76
N ILE A 45 -7.63 24.42 -12.17
CA ILE A 45 -6.41 24.77 -11.43
C ILE A 45 -6.29 23.91 -10.18
N GLN A 46 -7.38 23.77 -9.40
CA GLN A 46 -7.39 22.91 -8.22
C GLN A 46 -7.21 21.42 -8.59
N ALA A 47 -7.78 21.00 -9.72
CA ALA A 47 -7.59 19.65 -10.26
C ALA A 47 -6.11 19.37 -10.57
N ARG A 48 -5.42 20.34 -11.18
CA ARG A 48 -3.99 20.22 -11.49
C ARG A 48 -3.13 20.18 -10.23
N LEU A 49 -3.44 21.02 -9.25
CA LEU A 49 -2.73 21.02 -7.97
C LEU A 49 -2.91 19.69 -7.22
N ALA A 50 -4.11 19.11 -7.24
CA ALA A 50 -4.37 17.79 -6.66
C ALA A 50 -3.60 16.68 -7.41
N LEU A 51 -3.52 16.76 -8.75
CA LEU A 51 -2.69 15.85 -9.55
C LEU A 51 -1.21 15.96 -9.20
N GLU A 52 -0.67 17.18 -9.10
CA GLU A 52 0.73 17.43 -8.73
C GLU A 52 1.05 16.90 -7.32
N ARG A 53 0.10 17.04 -6.37
CA ARG A 53 0.25 16.44 -5.03
C ARG A 53 0.25 14.92 -5.07
N ALA A 54 -0.66 14.30 -5.82
CA ALA A 54 -0.69 12.85 -5.99
C ALA A 54 0.65 12.34 -6.56
N GLN A 55 1.16 13.00 -7.59
CA GLN A 55 2.46 12.68 -8.20
C GLN A 55 3.61 12.87 -7.21
N GLY A 56 3.64 13.97 -6.45
CA GLY A 56 4.68 14.20 -5.43
C GLY A 56 4.66 13.18 -4.30
N GLN A 57 3.49 12.70 -3.89
CA GLN A 57 3.34 11.63 -2.91
C GLN A 57 3.77 10.27 -3.47
N MET A 58 3.52 10.00 -4.75
CA MET A 58 4.04 8.81 -5.43
C MET A 58 5.57 8.83 -5.54
N ASP A 59 6.15 9.98 -5.85
CA ASP A 59 7.60 10.16 -5.92
C ASP A 59 8.25 9.97 -4.54
N GLN A 60 7.57 10.41 -3.48
CA GLN A 60 7.98 10.14 -2.09
C GLN A 60 7.78 8.67 -1.70
N ALA A 61 6.70 8.02 -2.15
CA ALA A 61 6.42 6.61 -1.95
C ALA A 61 7.26 5.69 -2.86
N ASP A 62 8.40 6.19 -3.38
CA ASP A 62 9.31 5.61 -4.38
C ASP A 62 9.21 4.08 -4.50
N ILE A 63 9.23 3.57 -5.74
CA ILE A 63 9.41 2.14 -6.05
C ILE A 63 10.52 1.51 -5.19
N LYS A 64 11.56 2.28 -4.83
CA LYS A 64 12.61 1.84 -3.90
C LYS A 64 12.11 1.52 -2.48
N MET A 65 11.17 2.27 -1.91
CA MET A 65 10.57 1.96 -0.61
C MET A 65 9.77 0.65 -0.68
N LEU A 66 8.96 0.46 -1.73
CA LEU A 66 8.23 -0.79 -1.94
C LEU A 66 9.19 -1.98 -2.13
N LEU A 67 10.24 -1.83 -2.95
CA LEU A 67 11.27 -2.86 -3.14
C LEU A 67 12.06 -3.13 -1.86
N ARG A 68 12.33 -2.10 -1.05
CA ARG A 68 12.99 -2.23 0.26
C ARG A 68 12.11 -3.02 1.23
N ILE A 69 10.82 -2.70 1.34
CA ILE A 69 9.85 -3.45 2.17
C ILE A 69 9.82 -4.92 1.73
N ARG A 70 9.75 -5.20 0.42
CA ARG A 70 9.81 -6.58 -0.10
C ARG A 70 11.13 -7.29 0.22
N SER A 71 12.26 -6.59 0.03
CA SER A 71 13.60 -7.13 0.32
C SER A 71 13.76 -7.49 1.80
N LEU A 72 13.41 -6.56 2.69
CA LEU A 72 13.44 -6.76 4.14
C LEU A 72 12.55 -7.93 4.54
N THR A 73 11.33 -7.99 4.01
CA THR A 73 10.40 -9.08 4.36
C THR A 73 10.93 -10.44 3.92
N ASN A 74 11.49 -10.52 2.71
CA ASN A 74 12.12 -11.75 2.20
C ASN A 74 13.38 -12.15 2.99
N ASN A 75 14.16 -11.17 3.46
CA ASN A 75 15.29 -11.45 4.35
C ASN A 75 14.81 -12.02 5.70
N GLY A 76 13.78 -11.43 6.31
CA GLY A 76 13.17 -11.95 7.54
C GLY A 76 12.68 -13.38 7.37
N LEU A 77 11.99 -13.69 6.27
CA LEU A 77 11.53 -15.04 5.96
C LEU A 77 12.70 -16.03 5.81
N ARG A 78 13.78 -15.65 5.11
CA ARG A 78 14.98 -16.49 4.96
C ARG A 78 15.65 -16.81 6.29
N GLU A 79 15.77 -15.82 7.19
CA GLU A 79 16.34 -16.04 8.52
C GLU A 79 15.53 -17.09 9.31
N LEU A 80 14.21 -17.14 9.09
CA LEU A 80 13.30 -18.09 9.72
C LEU A 80 13.20 -19.45 9.02
N GLY A 81 13.96 -19.67 7.94
CA GLY A 81 13.90 -20.90 7.14
C GLY A 81 12.66 -20.99 6.24
N GLU A 82 11.99 -19.87 5.99
CA GLU A 82 10.88 -19.78 5.04
C GLU A 82 11.38 -19.41 3.64
N GLN A 83 10.64 -19.87 2.62
CA GLN A 83 10.89 -19.41 1.26
C GLN A 83 10.37 -17.97 1.08
N PRO A 84 11.11 -17.11 0.35
CA PRO A 84 10.64 -15.80 -0.07
C PRO A 84 9.26 -15.88 -0.72
N ALA A 85 8.34 -14.99 -0.35
CA ALA A 85 7.05 -14.89 -0.99
C ALA A 85 7.15 -13.86 -2.12
N PHE A 86 6.61 -14.18 -3.30
CA PHE A 86 6.70 -13.29 -4.46
C PHE A 86 5.58 -12.24 -4.51
N LEU A 87 4.52 -12.35 -3.69
CA LEU A 87 3.33 -11.49 -3.79
C LEU A 87 2.62 -11.24 -2.44
N SER A 88 2.41 -9.94 -2.17
CA SER A 88 1.34 -9.22 -1.44
C SER A 88 0.91 -9.66 -0.04
N SER A 89 1.41 -10.78 0.48
CA SER A 89 1.10 -11.32 1.82
C SER A 89 2.35 -11.47 2.70
N GLU A 90 3.48 -10.91 2.25
CA GLU A 90 4.80 -11.18 2.81
C GLU A 90 4.89 -10.78 4.30
N TYR A 91 4.31 -9.64 4.68
CA TYR A 91 4.38 -9.14 6.07
C TYR A 91 3.62 -10.05 7.06
N LYS A 92 2.39 -10.47 6.73
CA LYS A 92 1.61 -11.41 7.55
C LYS A 92 2.28 -12.78 7.61
N ARG A 93 2.94 -13.19 6.53
CA ARG A 93 3.70 -14.44 6.48
C ARG A 93 4.93 -14.39 7.39
N LEU A 94 5.62 -13.24 7.43
CA LEU A 94 6.74 -13.03 8.36
C LEU A 94 6.27 -13.01 9.82
N GLU A 95 5.15 -12.35 10.11
CA GLU A 95 4.52 -12.38 11.44
C GLU A 95 4.19 -13.81 11.89
N ALA A 96 3.55 -14.60 11.03
CA ALA A 96 3.23 -16.00 11.32
C ALA A 96 4.48 -16.87 11.49
N ALA A 97 5.52 -16.64 10.70
CA ALA A 97 6.80 -17.34 10.80
C ALA A 97 7.56 -16.98 12.08
N LEU A 98 7.43 -15.74 12.59
CA LEU A 98 8.00 -15.35 13.89
C LEU A 98 7.28 -16.02 15.06
N ALA A 99 5.97 -16.25 14.93
CA ALA A 99 5.20 -16.97 15.93
C ALA A 99 5.53 -18.47 15.98
N ASN A 100 5.89 -19.07 14.84
CA ASN A 100 6.23 -20.49 14.72
C ASN A 100 7.50 -20.69 13.86
N PRO A 101 8.68 -20.33 14.38
CA PRO A 101 9.91 -20.37 13.58
C PRO A 101 10.35 -21.81 13.29
N LYS A 102 10.85 -22.05 12.07
CA LYS A 102 11.45 -23.34 11.68
C LYS A 102 12.92 -23.48 12.10
N THR A 103 13.49 -22.43 12.66
CA THR A 103 14.86 -22.37 13.19
C THR A 103 14.83 -22.17 14.70
N ASN A 104 15.78 -22.80 15.41
CA ASN A 104 16.02 -22.60 16.83
C ASN A 104 17.27 -21.74 17.10
N ASP A 105 17.89 -21.20 16.04
CA ASP A 105 19.08 -20.36 16.15
C ASP A 105 18.72 -18.97 16.74
N PRO A 106 19.20 -18.63 17.95
CA PRO A 106 18.83 -17.39 18.62
C PRO A 106 19.31 -16.13 17.88
N ALA A 107 20.43 -16.19 17.15
CA ALA A 107 20.93 -15.05 16.38
C ALA A 107 20.03 -14.75 15.18
N LYS A 108 19.56 -15.79 14.48
CA LYS A 108 18.62 -15.64 13.36
C LYS A 108 17.25 -15.14 13.83
N LEU A 109 16.78 -15.63 14.97
CA LEU A 109 15.52 -15.16 15.57
C LEU A 109 15.60 -13.68 15.97
N ALA A 110 16.71 -13.25 16.58
CA ALA A 110 16.92 -11.85 16.93
C ALA A 110 16.91 -10.95 15.69
N LYS A 111 17.65 -11.35 14.65
CA LYS A 111 17.71 -10.62 13.37
C LYS A 111 16.36 -10.55 12.66
N ALA A 112 15.59 -11.64 12.64
CA ALA A 112 14.26 -11.65 12.06
C ALA A 112 13.28 -10.71 12.81
N ARG A 113 13.40 -10.61 14.14
CA ARG A 113 12.61 -9.68 14.96
C ARG A 113 12.99 -8.22 14.70
N GLU A 114 14.27 -7.93 14.56
CA GLU A 114 14.76 -6.59 14.19
C GLU A 114 14.21 -6.15 12.82
N ILE A 115 14.30 -7.04 11.83
CA ILE A 115 13.74 -6.81 10.49
C ILE A 115 12.22 -6.57 10.57
N PHE A 116 11.49 -7.35 11.37
CA PHE A 116 10.05 -7.17 11.54
C PHE A 116 9.70 -5.85 12.22
N ALA A 117 10.47 -5.43 13.23
CA ALA A 117 10.30 -4.13 13.88
C ALA A 117 10.51 -2.98 12.88
N GLN A 118 11.55 -3.07 12.04
CA GLN A 118 11.81 -2.10 10.98
C GLN A 118 10.67 -2.04 9.95
N LEU A 119 10.19 -3.19 9.49
CA LEU A 119 9.05 -3.29 8.57
C LEU A 119 7.76 -2.73 9.16
N SER A 120 7.56 -2.89 10.48
CA SER A 120 6.39 -2.37 11.18
C SER A 120 6.36 -0.84 11.22
N HIS A 121 7.50 -0.18 11.02
CA HIS A 121 7.59 1.27 10.87
C HIS A 121 7.51 1.69 9.40
N GLU A 122 8.23 1.02 8.50
CA GLU A 122 8.31 1.42 7.09
C GLU A 122 7.02 1.16 6.30
N LYS A 123 6.30 0.05 6.60
CA LYS A 123 5.09 -0.34 5.87
C LYS A 123 3.92 0.63 6.04
N PRO A 124 3.54 1.06 7.26
CA PRO A 124 2.45 2.02 7.42
C PRO A 124 2.72 3.37 6.77
N VAL A 125 3.99 3.81 6.74
CA VAL A 125 4.38 5.05 6.06
C VAL A 125 4.15 4.95 4.55
N TYR A 126 4.55 3.83 3.94
CA TYR A 126 4.28 3.57 2.53
C TYR A 126 2.77 3.53 2.24
N GLU A 127 2.00 2.78 3.04
CA GLU A 127 0.54 2.66 2.85
C GLU A 127 -0.18 4.00 3.03
N ALA A 128 0.27 4.86 3.95
CA ALA A 128 -0.28 6.20 4.12
C ALA A 128 -0.03 7.08 2.90
N LEU A 129 1.21 7.12 2.39
CA LEU A 129 1.56 7.90 1.20
C LEU A 129 0.79 7.41 -0.03
N GLU A 130 0.66 6.09 -0.20
CA GLU A 130 -0.12 5.50 -1.28
C GLU A 130 -1.61 5.87 -1.17
N ALA A 131 -2.21 5.75 0.01
CA ALA A 131 -3.61 6.10 0.24
C ALA A 131 -3.87 7.58 -0.03
N GLU A 132 -2.99 8.47 0.43
CA GLU A 132 -3.11 9.90 0.16
C GLU A 132 -2.97 10.22 -1.34
N ALA A 133 -2.04 9.56 -2.04
CA ALA A 133 -1.86 9.73 -3.48
C ALA A 133 -3.12 9.31 -4.25
N VAL A 134 -3.72 8.17 -3.88
CA VAL A 134 -4.98 7.68 -4.46
C VAL A 134 -6.12 8.68 -4.24
N GLU A 135 -6.27 9.20 -3.03
CA GLU A 135 -7.33 10.18 -2.73
C GLU A 135 -7.13 11.51 -3.46
N ASN A 136 -5.89 12.01 -3.53
CA ASN A 136 -5.58 13.21 -4.31
C ASN A 136 -5.85 13.00 -5.81
N MET A 137 -5.55 11.81 -6.35
CA MET A 137 -5.86 11.48 -7.74
C MET A 137 -7.39 11.44 -8.00
N LYS A 138 -8.15 10.81 -7.10
CA LYS A 138 -9.63 10.82 -7.19
C LYS A 138 -10.18 12.24 -7.12
N GLN A 139 -9.62 13.08 -6.25
CA GLN A 139 -10.02 14.48 -6.15
C GLN A 139 -9.69 15.27 -7.42
N ALA A 140 -8.51 15.05 -8.01
CA ALA A 140 -8.11 15.66 -9.28
C ALA A 140 -9.10 15.32 -10.40
N ILE A 141 -9.49 14.05 -10.52
CA ILE A 141 -10.47 13.59 -11.51
C ILE A 141 -11.83 14.27 -11.28
N LYS A 142 -12.34 14.28 -10.05
CA LYS A 142 -13.63 14.94 -9.74
C LYS A 142 -13.64 16.43 -10.09
N LEU A 143 -12.54 17.12 -9.79
CA LEU A 143 -12.42 18.56 -10.02
C LEU A 143 -12.33 18.87 -11.52
N ILE A 144 -11.58 18.08 -12.31
CA ILE A 144 -11.51 18.31 -13.76
C ILE A 144 -12.82 17.92 -14.46
N GLU A 145 -13.57 16.95 -13.95
CA GLU A 145 -14.92 16.63 -14.45
C GLU A 145 -15.89 17.79 -14.23
N ALA A 146 -15.82 18.44 -13.07
CA ALA A 146 -16.63 19.60 -12.70
C ALA A 146 -16.22 20.89 -13.43
N ALA A 147 -15.02 20.95 -14.01
CA ALA A 147 -14.56 22.11 -14.75
C ALA A 147 -15.47 22.39 -15.97
N PRO A 148 -15.66 23.68 -16.34
CA PRO A 148 -16.43 24.05 -17.51
C PRO A 148 -15.79 23.52 -18.80
N VAL A 149 -16.64 23.11 -19.75
CA VAL A 149 -16.22 22.69 -21.09
C VAL A 149 -15.69 23.90 -21.87
N LYS A 150 -14.73 23.68 -22.76
CA LYS A 150 -14.14 24.72 -23.63
C LYS A 150 -15.21 25.47 -24.43
#